data_AF-A0A438DAP0-F1
#
_entry.id   AF-A0A438DAP0-F1
#
_cell.length_a   1.000
_cell.length_b   1.000
_cell.length_c   1.000
_cell.angle_alpha   90.00
_cell.angle_beta   90.00
_cell.angle_gamma   90.00
#
_symmetry.space_group_name_H-M   'P 1'
#
loop_
_entity.id
_entity.type
_entity.pdbx_description
1 polymer ?
#
loop_
_entity_poly.entity_id
_entity_poly.type
_entity_poly.pdbx_seq_one_letter_code
_entity_poly.pdbx_strand_id
1 'polypeptide(L)'
;MFSCLLFWIRVAVVDEPDRTALTQAWKSWMEEHIGATGKIPPGNESGNTTWVRQPPKKKPDLRLTPGRHTQLTVPLETLIDRLVKENKVVAFIKGSRSAPLCGFSQRVVGILESEGVDYESLDVLDEEHNYGLRETLKKYSNWPTFPQIFVNGELVGGCDILTSMHEKGELVGLFKK
;
A
#
# COMPACT_ATOMS: atom_id res chain seq x y z
N MET A 1 1.59 1.15 -29.29
CA MET A 1 1.50 2.43 -30.02
C MET A 1 1.51 3.55 -28.98
N PHE A 2 2.69 4.00 -28.57
CA PHE A 2 2.84 5.08 -27.58
C PHE A 2 2.74 6.41 -28.30
N SER A 3 1.55 6.99 -28.35
CA SER A 3 1.37 8.38 -28.77
C SER A 3 1.77 9.29 -27.61
N CYS A 4 3.02 9.74 -27.62
CA CYS A 4 3.53 10.72 -26.68
C CYS A 4 3.02 12.11 -27.12
N LEU A 5 1.86 12.54 -26.61
CA LEU A 5 1.31 13.88 -26.83
C LEU A 5 2.00 14.89 -25.88
N LEU A 6 3.29 15.15 -26.13
CA LEU A 6 4.02 16.29 -25.57
C LEU A 6 3.94 17.45 -26.57
N PHE A 7 2.83 18.21 -26.57
CA PHE A 7 2.68 19.29 -27.56
C PHE A 7 2.80 20.72 -27.01
N TRP A 8 2.78 20.97 -25.70
CA TRP A 8 2.86 22.34 -25.17
C TRP A 8 3.61 22.40 -23.83
N ILE A 9 4.94 22.27 -23.85
CA ILE A 9 5.80 22.71 -22.75
C ILE A 9 6.46 24.02 -23.18
N ARG A 10 6.13 25.13 -22.52
CA ARG A 10 6.80 26.42 -22.72
C ARG A 10 7.70 26.69 -21.51
N VAL A 11 8.98 26.83 -21.76
CA VAL A 11 9.97 27.23 -20.75
C VAL A 11 10.13 28.74 -20.84
N ALA A 12 9.93 29.44 -19.74
CA ALA A 12 10.21 30.87 -19.61
C ALA A 12 11.31 31.07 -18.57
N VAL A 13 12.30 31.89 -18.90
CA VAL A 13 13.32 32.32 -17.95
C VAL A 13 12.75 33.54 -17.23
N VAL A 14 12.70 33.50 -15.91
CA VAL A 14 12.28 34.61 -15.06
C VAL A 14 13.52 35.02 -14.26
N ASP A 15 13.90 36.30 -14.35
CA ASP A 15 15.12 36.82 -13.69
C ASP A 15 15.03 36.76 -12.16
N GLU A 16 13.82 36.90 -11.59
CA GLU A 16 13.57 36.81 -10.15
C GLU A 16 12.49 35.75 -9.86
N PRO A 17 12.84 34.63 -9.22
CA PRO A 17 11.90 33.53 -8.96
C PRO A 17 10.99 33.81 -7.75
N ASP A 18 10.28 34.94 -7.75
CA ASP A 18 9.25 35.23 -6.75
C ASP A 18 7.89 34.59 -7.13
N ARG A 19 7.12 34.18 -6.12
CA ARG A 19 5.80 33.54 -6.31
C ARG A 19 4.84 34.41 -7.13
N THR A 20 4.91 35.73 -6.96
CA THR A 20 4.05 36.67 -7.68
C THR A 20 4.45 36.78 -9.15
N ALA A 21 5.75 36.86 -9.43
CA ALA A 21 6.30 36.89 -10.79
C ALA A 21 5.94 35.62 -11.58
N LEU A 22 6.08 34.44 -10.97
CA LEU A 22 5.69 33.17 -11.57
C LEU A 22 4.18 33.10 -11.85
N THR A 23 3.35 33.61 -10.94
CA THR A 23 1.90 33.65 -11.12
C THR A 23 1.49 34.59 -12.25
N GLN A 24 2.14 35.74 -12.38
CA GLN A 24 1.86 36.71 -13.44
C GLN A 24 2.33 36.20 -14.81
N ALA A 25 3.53 35.64 -14.90
CA ALA A 25 4.03 35.01 -16.11
C ALA A 25 3.09 33.90 -16.60
N TRP A 26 2.58 33.07 -15.69
CA TRP A 26 1.59 32.04 -16.01
C TRP A 26 0.25 32.62 -16.49
N LYS A 27 -0.25 33.69 -15.86
CA LYS A 27 -1.50 34.36 -16.29
C LYS A 27 -1.37 34.98 -17.68
N SER A 28 -0.29 35.73 -17.92
CA SER A 28 -0.02 36.35 -19.21
C SER A 28 0.08 35.31 -20.33
N TRP A 29 0.73 34.18 -20.04
CA TRP A 29 0.78 33.04 -20.94
C TRP A 29 -0.61 32.45 -21.23
N MET A 30 -1.44 32.23 -20.21
CA MET A 30 -2.80 31.72 -20.44
C MET A 30 -3.63 32.67 -21.32
N GLU A 31 -3.53 33.99 -21.10
CA GLU A 31 -4.22 34.99 -21.91
C GLU A 31 -3.73 34.98 -23.37
N GLU A 32 -2.42 34.87 -23.60
CA GLU A 32 -1.82 34.73 -24.94
C GLU A 32 -2.34 33.48 -25.67
N HIS A 33 -2.40 32.34 -24.98
CA HIS A 33 -2.90 31.09 -25.55
C HIS A 33 -4.41 31.11 -25.81
N ILE A 34 -5.20 31.68 -24.90
CA ILE A 34 -6.64 31.84 -25.13
C ILE A 34 -6.89 32.78 -26.31
N GLY A 35 -6.12 33.87 -26.42
CA GLY A 35 -6.20 34.80 -27.54
C GLY A 35 -5.82 34.18 -28.89
N ALA A 36 -4.78 33.34 -28.92
CA ALA A 36 -4.29 32.71 -30.15
C ALA A 36 -5.12 31.49 -30.59
N THR A 37 -5.60 30.68 -29.64
CA THR A 37 -6.17 29.35 -29.92
C THR A 37 -7.66 29.25 -29.61
N GLY A 38 -8.23 30.23 -28.89
CA GLY A 38 -9.64 30.25 -28.46
C GLY A 38 -10.03 29.14 -27.48
N LYS A 39 -9.05 28.35 -27.00
CA LYS A 39 -9.25 27.19 -26.13
C LYS A 39 -8.28 27.24 -24.96
N ILE A 40 -8.72 26.72 -23.82
CA ILE A 40 -7.87 26.52 -22.64
C ILE A 40 -6.84 25.44 -22.99
N PRO A 41 -5.56 25.60 -22.62
CA PRO A 41 -4.57 24.56 -22.86
C PRO A 41 -4.99 23.24 -22.19
N PRO A 42 -4.79 22.08 -22.84
CA PRO A 42 -5.33 20.79 -22.41
C PRO A 42 -4.88 20.38 -20.99
N GLY A 43 -3.71 20.85 -20.55
CA GLY A 43 -3.20 20.66 -19.19
C GLY A 43 -3.98 21.36 -18.07
N ASN A 44 -4.78 22.39 -18.42
CA ASN A 44 -5.50 23.27 -17.48
C ASN A 44 -7.02 23.14 -17.59
N GLU A 45 -7.53 22.22 -18.40
CA GLU A 45 -8.97 21.99 -18.51
C GLU A 45 -9.56 21.53 -17.16
N SER A 46 -10.73 22.08 -16.81
CA SER A 46 -11.44 21.67 -15.59
C SER A 46 -11.82 20.19 -15.69
N GLY A 47 -11.28 19.36 -14.78
CA GLY A 47 -11.45 17.91 -14.81
C GLY A 47 -10.24 17.13 -15.33
N ASN A 48 -9.17 17.80 -15.76
CA ASN A 48 -7.92 17.13 -16.09
C ASN A 48 -7.25 16.54 -14.83
N THR A 49 -7.27 15.21 -14.72
CA THR A 49 -6.62 14.46 -13.62
C THR A 49 -5.23 13.92 -13.98
N THR A 50 -4.69 14.26 -15.16
CA THR A 50 -3.41 13.74 -15.68
C THR A 50 -2.25 13.97 -14.70
N TRP A 51 -2.30 15.06 -13.93
CA TRP A 51 -1.25 15.44 -12.98
C TRP A 51 -1.64 15.21 -11.51
N VAL A 52 -2.78 14.57 -11.25
CA VAL A 52 -3.15 14.15 -9.90
C VAL A 52 -2.28 12.95 -9.55
N ARG A 53 -1.50 13.08 -8.47
CA ARG A 53 -0.78 11.94 -7.90
C ARG A 53 -1.80 10.84 -7.62
N GLN A 54 -1.71 9.75 -8.38
CA GLN A 54 -2.54 8.58 -8.12
C GLN A 54 -2.24 8.10 -6.70
N PRO A 55 -3.25 7.83 -5.86
CA PRO A 55 -3.00 7.22 -4.57
C PRO A 55 -2.23 5.91 -4.78
N PRO A 56 -1.28 5.57 -3.91
CA PRO A 56 -0.55 4.32 -4.03
C PRO A 56 -1.55 3.17 -4.07
N LYS A 57 -1.48 2.34 -5.11
CA LYS A 57 -2.36 1.17 -5.23
C LYS A 57 -2.10 0.25 -4.04
N LYS A 58 -3.12 -0.02 -3.22
CA LYS A 58 -3.02 -0.98 -2.12
C LYS A 58 -2.65 -2.34 -2.71
N LYS A 59 -1.62 -2.99 -2.15
CA LYS A 59 -1.23 -4.35 -2.57
C LYS A 59 -2.39 -5.33 -2.32
N PRO A 60 -2.67 -6.25 -3.27
CA PRO A 60 -3.64 -7.31 -3.04
C PRO A 60 -3.12 -8.29 -1.97
N ASP A 61 -4.03 -8.95 -1.26
CA ASP A 61 -3.66 -9.98 -0.28
C ASP A 61 -2.99 -11.17 -0.96
N LEU A 62 -1.98 -11.75 -0.29
CA LEU A 62 -1.19 -12.84 -0.82
C LEU A 62 -1.94 -14.18 -0.67
N ARG A 63 -1.96 -14.96 -1.75
CA ARG A 63 -2.63 -16.27 -1.83
C ARG A 63 -1.58 -17.37 -1.80
N LEU A 64 -1.66 -18.27 -0.82
CA LEU A 64 -0.67 -19.34 -0.67
C LEU A 64 -0.92 -20.52 -1.60
N THR A 65 -2.17 -20.77 -1.97
CA THR A 65 -2.53 -21.90 -2.83
C THR A 65 -3.39 -21.45 -4.02
N PRO A 66 -3.26 -22.12 -5.18
CA PRO A 66 -4.04 -21.81 -6.36
C PRO A 66 -5.51 -22.28 -6.27
N GLY A 67 -5.90 -23.00 -5.20
CA GLY A 67 -7.27 -23.42 -4.96
C GLY A 67 -7.39 -24.67 -4.06
N ARG A 68 -8.56 -24.83 -3.41
CA ARG A 68 -8.86 -25.82 -2.37
C ARG A 68 -8.57 -27.28 -2.72
N HIS A 69 -8.64 -27.63 -4.00
CA HIS A 69 -8.49 -29.00 -4.50
C HIS A 69 -7.12 -29.28 -5.12
N THR A 70 -6.17 -28.36 -5.01
CA THR A 70 -4.83 -28.55 -5.55
C THR A 70 -3.93 -29.18 -4.52
N GLN A 71 -3.32 -30.31 -4.86
CA GLN A 71 -2.38 -31.00 -3.98
C GLN A 71 -1.09 -30.18 -3.90
N LEU A 72 -0.77 -29.66 -2.70
CA LEU A 72 0.47 -28.93 -2.48
C LEU A 72 1.65 -29.91 -2.50
N THR A 73 2.67 -29.59 -3.30
CA THR A 73 3.92 -30.35 -3.32
C THR A 73 4.74 -30.16 -2.04
N VAL A 74 4.51 -29.05 -1.33
CA VAL A 74 5.27 -28.64 -0.15
C VAL A 74 4.31 -28.48 1.05
N PRO A 75 4.71 -28.87 2.28
CA PRO A 75 3.91 -28.63 3.47
C PRO A 75 3.60 -27.15 3.69
N LEU A 76 2.41 -26.85 4.22
CA LEU A 76 1.96 -25.47 4.45
C LEU A 76 2.85 -24.72 5.45
N GLU A 77 3.38 -25.40 6.45
CA GLU A 77 4.34 -24.84 7.41
C GLU A 77 5.59 -24.27 6.73
N THR A 78 6.15 -25.00 5.76
CA THR A 78 7.32 -24.57 4.99
C THR A 78 6.99 -23.36 4.10
N LEU A 79 5.77 -23.26 3.59
CA LEU A 79 5.33 -22.10 2.81
C LEU A 79 5.22 -20.85 3.69
N ILE A 80 4.66 -21.00 4.89
CA ILE A 80 4.59 -19.92 5.89
C ILE A 80 6.02 -19.49 6.26
N ASP A 81 6.91 -20.43 6.55
CA ASP A 81 8.31 -20.15 6.91
C ASP A 81 9.04 -19.37 5.81
N ARG A 82 8.89 -19.75 4.54
CA ARG A 82 9.44 -19.00 3.40
C ARG A 82 8.85 -17.60 3.32
N LEU A 83 7.52 -17.49 3.42
CA LEU A 83 6.82 -16.22 3.31
C LEU A 83 7.30 -15.20 4.36
N VAL A 84 7.41 -15.62 5.62
CA VAL A 84 7.83 -14.71 6.71
C VAL A 84 9.31 -14.36 6.65
N LYS A 85 10.14 -15.17 5.97
CA LYS A 85 11.57 -14.90 5.75
C LYS A 85 11.84 -14.05 4.51
N GLU A 86 11.07 -14.22 3.45
CA GLU A 86 11.20 -13.45 2.21
C GLU A 86 10.67 -12.01 2.37
N ASN A 87 9.64 -11.83 3.19
CA ASN A 87 8.99 -10.54 3.38
C ASN A 87 9.35 -9.93 4.73
N LYS A 88 9.67 -8.63 4.71
CA LYS A 88 10.05 -7.90 5.92
C LYS A 88 8.94 -7.86 6.97
N VAL A 89 7.70 -7.63 6.53
CA VAL A 89 6.53 -7.55 7.41
C VAL A 89 5.39 -8.35 6.79
N VAL A 90 4.86 -9.29 7.55
CA VAL A 90 3.74 -10.14 7.15
C VAL A 90 2.65 -10.09 8.21
N ALA A 91 1.44 -9.75 7.80
CA ALA A 91 0.28 -9.64 8.67
C ALA A 91 -0.76 -10.72 8.33
N PHE A 92 -0.96 -11.68 9.22
CA PHE A 92 -2.03 -12.66 9.13
C PHE A 92 -3.29 -12.10 9.80
N ILE A 93 -4.27 -11.74 8.98
CA ILE A 93 -5.49 -11.06 9.41
C ILE A 93 -6.74 -11.90 9.08
N LYS A 94 -7.86 -11.58 9.73
CA LYS A 94 -9.18 -12.10 9.38
C LYS A 94 -9.86 -11.15 8.39
N GLY A 95 -10.15 -11.62 7.18
CA GLY A 95 -10.59 -10.81 6.06
C GLY A 95 -9.41 -10.28 5.23
N SER A 96 -9.68 -9.31 4.36
CA SER A 96 -8.68 -8.69 3.48
C SER A 96 -8.22 -7.33 4.02
N ARG A 97 -7.09 -6.83 3.49
CA ARG A 97 -6.66 -5.44 3.73
C ARG A 97 -7.70 -4.42 3.31
N SER A 98 -8.45 -4.69 2.25
CA SER A 98 -9.51 -3.82 1.72
C SER A 98 -10.84 -3.96 2.49
N ALA A 99 -11.12 -5.15 3.01
CA ALA A 99 -12.35 -5.48 3.73
C ALA A 99 -12.03 -6.35 4.96
N PRO A 100 -11.52 -5.76 6.05
CA PRO A 100 -11.25 -6.49 7.28
C PRO A 100 -12.57 -6.95 7.91
N LEU A 101 -12.66 -8.23 8.27
CA LEU A 101 -13.87 -8.84 8.84
C LEU A 101 -13.89 -8.81 10.38
N CYS A 102 -12.90 -8.20 11.00
CA CYS A 102 -12.73 -8.15 12.45
C CYS A 102 -12.14 -6.80 12.88
N GLY A 103 -12.69 -6.20 13.94
CA GLY A 103 -12.20 -4.90 14.46
C GLY A 103 -10.73 -4.91 14.88
N PHE A 104 -10.22 -6.06 15.36
CA PHE A 104 -8.79 -6.23 15.66
C PHE A 104 -7.94 -6.23 14.38
N SER A 105 -8.39 -6.90 13.31
CA SER A 105 -7.72 -6.84 12.00
C SER A 105 -7.70 -5.41 11.46
N GLN A 106 -8.83 -4.70 11.55
CA GLN A 106 -8.95 -3.32 11.07
C GLN A 106 -8.00 -2.38 11.81
N ARG A 107 -7.86 -2.55 13.13
CA ARG A 107 -6.91 -1.75 13.93
C ARG A 107 -5.46 -2.00 13.49
N VAL A 108 -5.08 -3.26 13.30
CA VAL A 108 -3.71 -3.61 12.84
C VAL A 108 -3.42 -3.02 11.47
N VAL A 109 -4.34 -3.17 10.51
CA VAL A 109 -4.20 -2.57 9.17
C VAL A 109 -4.08 -1.05 9.28
N GLY A 110 -4.90 -0.41 10.12
CA GLY A 110 -4.85 1.04 10.33
C GLY A 110 -3.51 1.53 10.90
N ILE A 111 -2.93 0.80 11.86
CA ILE A 111 -1.61 1.11 12.43
C ILE A 111 -0.50 0.94 11.37
N LEU A 112 -0.52 -0.16 10.63
CA LEU A 112 0.50 -0.40 9.59
C LEU A 112 0.43 0.65 8.46
N GLU A 113 -0.79 1.06 8.09
CA GLU A 113 -1.02 2.12 7.09
C GLU A 113 -0.63 3.52 7.63
N SER A 114 -0.87 3.83 8.91
CA SER A 114 -0.48 5.12 9.50
C SER A 114 1.04 5.27 9.62
N GLU A 115 1.75 4.17 9.90
CA GLU A 115 3.21 4.11 9.93
C GLU A 115 3.83 4.14 8.52
N GLY A 116 3.03 3.98 7.47
CA GLY A 116 3.50 3.98 6.07
C GLY A 116 4.40 2.80 5.72
N VAL A 117 4.23 1.67 6.41
CA VAL A 117 5.07 0.48 6.27
C VAL A 117 4.59 -0.35 5.10
N ASP A 118 5.53 -0.90 4.32
CA ASP A 118 5.21 -1.90 3.30
C ASP A 118 5.11 -3.29 3.95
N TYR A 119 3.95 -3.92 3.81
CA TYR A 119 3.65 -5.22 4.41
C TYR A 119 2.79 -6.06 3.48
N GLU A 120 2.94 -7.38 3.60
CA GLU A 120 2.09 -8.35 2.94
C GLU A 120 0.98 -8.81 3.90
N SER A 121 -0.26 -8.88 3.43
CA SER A 121 -1.40 -9.37 4.21
C SER A 121 -1.95 -10.67 3.67
N LEU A 122 -2.34 -11.56 4.58
CA LEU A 122 -2.95 -12.84 4.26
C LEU A 122 -4.24 -13.04 5.04
N ASP A 123 -5.30 -13.43 4.34
CA ASP A 123 -6.56 -13.79 4.96
C ASP A 123 -6.52 -15.24 5.46
N VAL A 124 -6.63 -15.41 6.78
CA VAL A 124 -6.66 -16.72 7.43
C VAL A 124 -8.03 -17.40 7.34
N LEU A 125 -9.06 -16.68 6.89
CA LEU A 125 -10.41 -17.19 6.66
C LEU A 125 -10.64 -17.65 5.22
N ASP A 126 -9.70 -17.38 4.31
CA ASP A 126 -9.82 -17.81 2.91
C ASP A 126 -9.64 -19.33 2.81
N GLU A 127 -10.75 -20.06 2.84
CA GLU A 127 -10.73 -21.52 2.68
C GLU A 127 -10.46 -21.98 1.25
N GLU A 128 -10.55 -21.08 0.27
CA GLU A 128 -10.33 -21.41 -1.14
C GLU A 128 -8.84 -21.39 -1.47
N HIS A 129 -8.12 -20.35 -1.04
CA HIS A 129 -6.70 -20.16 -1.34
C HIS A 129 -5.78 -20.43 -0.15
N ASN A 130 -6.30 -20.48 1.09
CA ASN A 130 -5.50 -20.65 2.31
C ASN A 130 -6.08 -21.75 3.22
N TYR A 131 -6.57 -22.85 2.64
CA TYR A 131 -7.16 -23.96 3.39
C TYR A 131 -6.20 -24.52 4.46
N GLY A 132 -6.65 -24.52 5.72
CA GLY A 132 -5.86 -25.03 6.85
C GLY A 132 -4.79 -24.07 7.39
N LEU A 133 -4.66 -22.85 6.82
CA LEU A 133 -3.69 -21.85 7.26
C LEU A 133 -3.88 -21.47 8.74
N ARG A 134 -5.12 -21.25 9.16
CA ARG A 134 -5.43 -20.87 10.55
C ARG A 134 -4.90 -21.86 11.58
N GLU A 135 -5.14 -23.16 11.37
CA GLU A 135 -4.73 -24.17 12.35
C GLU A 135 -3.23 -24.46 12.28
N THR A 136 -2.65 -24.39 11.07
CA THR A 136 -1.21 -24.53 10.87
C THR A 136 -0.44 -23.37 11.51
N LEU A 137 -0.90 -22.13 11.32
CA LEU A 137 -0.25 -20.94 11.85
C LEU A 137 -0.28 -20.91 13.38
N LYS A 138 -1.37 -21.35 14.03
CA LYS A 138 -1.44 -21.49 15.49
C LYS A 138 -0.34 -22.41 16.03
N LYS A 139 -0.08 -23.52 15.34
CA LYS A 139 0.99 -24.48 15.72
C LYS A 139 2.37 -23.90 15.46
N TYR A 140 2.56 -23.27 14.31
CA TYR A 140 3.83 -22.66 13.89
C TYR A 140 4.26 -21.51 14.81
N SER A 141 3.34 -20.58 15.09
CA SER A 141 3.58 -19.40 15.93
C SER A 141 3.52 -19.68 17.43
N ASN A 142 3.00 -20.85 17.83
CA ASN A 142 2.58 -21.14 19.20
C ASN A 142 1.68 -20.04 19.81
N TRP A 143 0.88 -19.36 18.96
CA TRP A 143 0.06 -18.22 19.34
C TRP A 143 -1.42 -18.48 19.00
N PRO A 144 -2.35 -18.38 19.98
CA PRO A 144 -3.74 -18.81 19.78
C PRO A 144 -4.63 -17.77 19.12
N THR A 145 -4.25 -16.48 19.15
CA THR A 145 -5.10 -15.37 18.72
C THR A 145 -4.68 -14.81 17.35
N PHE A 146 -5.61 -14.09 16.72
CA PHE A 146 -5.41 -13.39 15.45
C PHE A 146 -5.99 -11.99 15.59
N PRO A 147 -5.42 -10.98 14.93
CA PRO A 147 -4.35 -11.04 13.93
C PRO A 147 -2.96 -11.39 14.51
N GLN A 148 -2.05 -11.90 13.68
CA GLN A 148 -0.65 -12.19 14.02
C GLN A 148 0.29 -11.44 13.07
N ILE A 149 1.29 -10.76 13.62
CA ILE A 149 2.23 -9.93 12.86
C ILE A 149 3.63 -10.52 13.00
N PHE A 150 4.25 -10.79 11.85
CA PHE A 150 5.64 -11.22 11.73
C PHE A 150 6.49 -10.10 11.16
N VAL A 151 7.67 -9.89 11.72
CA VAL A 151 8.67 -8.95 11.22
C VAL A 151 10.02 -9.66 11.14
N ASN A 152 10.66 -9.62 9.98
CA ASN A 152 11.95 -10.28 9.71
C ASN A 152 11.96 -11.77 10.10
N GLY A 153 10.86 -12.49 9.86
CA GLY A 153 10.70 -13.90 10.22
C GLY A 153 10.32 -14.18 11.68
N GLU A 154 10.30 -13.18 12.55
CA GLU A 154 9.97 -13.33 13.97
C GLU A 154 8.54 -12.86 14.28
N LEU A 155 7.84 -13.57 15.16
CA LEU A 155 6.52 -13.16 15.64
C LEU A 155 6.65 -11.98 16.60
N VAL A 156 6.08 -10.83 16.23
CA VAL A 156 5.99 -9.66 17.11
C VAL A 156 4.83 -9.82 18.10
N GLY A 157 3.70 -10.33 17.61
CA GLY A 157 2.52 -10.58 18.45
C GLY A 157 1.21 -10.30 17.73
N GLY A 158 0.16 -10.03 18.52
CA GLY A 158 -1.18 -9.71 18.02
C GLY A 158 -1.54 -8.23 18.09
N CYS A 159 -2.84 -7.93 17.95
CA CYS A 159 -3.37 -6.57 17.90
C CYS A 159 -3.03 -5.73 19.13
N ASP A 160 -3.13 -6.28 20.34
CA ASP A 160 -2.92 -5.53 21.58
C ASP A 160 -1.44 -5.13 21.76
N ILE A 161 -0.53 -6.05 21.46
CA ILE A 161 0.92 -5.81 21.50
C ILE A 161 1.28 -4.75 20.46
N LEU A 162 0.77 -4.88 19.23
CA LEU A 162 1.02 -3.89 18.18
C LEU A 162 0.51 -2.50 18.56
N THR A 163 -0.69 -2.43 19.15
CA THR A 163 -1.27 -1.16 19.62
C THR A 163 -0.39 -0.52 20.71
N SER A 164 0.06 -1.31 21.69
CA SER A 164 0.95 -0.80 22.74
C SER A 164 2.29 -0.33 22.20
N MET A 165 2.89 -1.06 21.24
CA MET A 165 4.15 -0.64 20.61
C MET A 165 3.98 0.61 19.75
N HIS A 166 2.81 0.81 19.13
CA HIS A 166 2.47 2.04 18.40
C HIS A 166 2.41 3.24 19.35
N GLU A 167 1.71 3.11 20.48
CA GLU A 167 1.60 4.17 21.50
C GLU A 167 2.97 4.55 22.09
N LYS A 168 3.88 3.58 22.21
CA LYS A 168 5.26 3.82 22.67
C LYS A 168 6.21 4.33 21.58
N GLY A 169 5.80 4.32 20.31
CA GLY A 169 6.64 4.69 19.17
C GLY A 169 7.75 3.67 18.83
N GLU A 170 7.68 2.46 19.38
CA GLU A 170 8.70 1.41 19.17
C GLU A 170 8.57 0.74 17.78
N LEU A 171 7.38 0.79 17.16
CA LEU A 171 7.12 0.21 15.84
C LEU A 171 7.99 0.82 14.74
N VAL A 172 8.17 2.14 14.77
CA VAL A 172 8.97 2.86 13.78
C VAL A 172 10.40 2.33 13.73
N GLY A 173 10.98 2.03 14.90
CA GLY A 173 12.32 1.46 15.01
C GLY A 173 12.40 0.02 14.50
N LEU A 174 11.34 -0.76 14.70
CA LEU A 174 11.27 -2.14 14.25
C LEU A 174 11.19 -2.25 12.71
N PHE A 175 10.42 -1.35 12.08
CA PHE A 175 10.23 -1.37 10.62
C PHE A 175 11.35 -0.67 9.84
N LYS A 176 12.14 0.22 10.47
CA LYS A 176 13.26 0.92 9.82
C LYS A 176 14.60 0.17 9.89
N LYS A 177 14.76 -0.80 10.79
CA LYS A 177 15.93 -1.69 10.82
C LYS A 177 15.96 -2.61 9.61
#